data_AF-A0A5K1AW93-F1
#
_entry.id   AF-A0A5K1AW93-F1
#
_cell.length_a   1.000
_cell.length_b   1.000
_cell.length_c   1.000
_cell.angle_alpha   90.00
_cell.angle_beta   90.00
_cell.angle_gamma   90.00
#
_symmetry.space_group_name_H-M   'P 1'
#
loop_
_entity.id
_entity.type
_entity.pdbx_description
1 polymer ?
#
loop_
_entity_poly.entity_id
_entity_poly.type
_entity_poly.pdbx_seq_one_letter_code
_entity_poly.pdbx_strand_id
1 'polypeptide(L)'
;ETGEPLCRPFLYNESFPDALPVVCSIAPKNHTVCSGSSTLAKLVSWWAAGIPKRKSSILMHQADWLLWHLHGKLGVSDYNNALK
;
A
#
# COMPACT_ATOMS: atom_id res chain seq x y z
N GLU A 1 5.84 12.72 -7.90
CA GLU A 1 5.55 14.02 -8.55
C GLU A 1 4.41 13.94 -9.55
N THR A 2 4.31 12.90 -10.40
CA THR A 2 3.32 12.84 -11.50
C THR A 2 2.00 12.13 -11.15
N GLY A 3 1.95 11.35 -10.06
CA GLY A 3 0.81 10.47 -9.72
C GLY A 3 0.61 9.30 -10.70
N GLU A 4 1.59 9.07 -11.58
CA GLU A 4 1.63 7.94 -12.51
C GLU A 4 1.71 6.61 -11.73
N PRO A 5 0.81 5.64 -12.02
CA PRO A 5 0.89 4.32 -11.41
C PRO A 5 2.19 3.61 -11.78
N LEU A 6 2.96 3.17 -10.77
CA LEU A 6 4.23 2.47 -10.98
C LEU A 6 4.06 0.98 -11.33
N CYS A 7 2.86 0.44 -11.10
CA CYS A 7 2.46 -0.91 -11.44
C CYS A 7 0.93 -0.98 -11.53
N ARG A 8 0.39 -2.14 -11.91
CA ARG A 8 -1.05 -2.38 -11.76
C ARG A 8 -1.47 -2.21 -10.29
N PRO A 9 -2.69 -1.76 -10.02
CA PRO A 9 -3.21 -1.74 -8.66
C PRO A 9 -3.26 -3.16 -8.08
N PHE A 10 -3.02 -3.27 -6.79
CA PHE A 10 -3.26 -4.50 -6.03
C PHE A 10 -4.68 -4.47 -5.48
N LEU A 11 -5.50 -5.43 -5.90
CA LEU A 11 -6.92 -5.43 -5.59
C LEU A 11 -7.18 -5.77 -4.12
N TYR A 12 -8.37 -5.44 -3.62
CA TYR A 12 -8.73 -5.61 -2.20
C TYR A 12 -8.63 -7.06 -1.72
N ASN A 13 -8.95 -8.03 -2.59
CA ASN A 13 -8.92 -9.46 -2.32
C ASN A 13 -7.61 -10.14 -2.75
N GLU A 14 -6.66 -9.39 -3.31
CA GLU A 14 -5.36 -9.93 -3.68
C GLU A 14 -4.48 -10.10 -2.44
N SER A 15 -3.84 -11.26 -2.32
CA SER A 15 -3.05 -11.65 -1.14
C SER A 15 -1.59 -11.88 -1.50
N PHE A 16 -0.70 -11.43 -0.61
CA PHE A 16 0.76 -11.51 -0.73
C PHE A 16 1.34 -12.28 0.47
N PRO A 17 1.15 -13.61 0.53
CA PRO A 17 1.58 -14.42 1.66
C PRO A 17 3.09 -14.36 1.90
N ASP A 18 3.89 -14.19 0.84
CA ASP A 18 5.35 -14.09 0.95
C ASP A 18 5.83 -12.87 1.75
N ALA A 19 5.01 -11.81 1.83
CA ALA A 19 5.30 -10.62 2.64
C ALA A 19 4.94 -10.80 4.12
N LEU A 20 4.08 -11.78 4.46
CA LEU A 20 3.51 -11.94 5.79
C LEU A 20 4.56 -12.15 6.90
N PRO A 21 5.64 -12.93 6.70
CA PRO A 21 6.69 -13.08 7.71
C PRO A 21 7.34 -11.75 8.10
N VAL A 22 7.58 -10.87 7.12
CA VAL A 22 8.15 -9.52 7.36
C VAL A 22 7.14 -8.62 8.06
N VAL A 23 5.86 -8.67 7.65
CA VAL A 23 4.82 -7.87 8.29
C VAL A 23 4.63 -8.28 9.76
N CYS A 24 4.54 -9.58 10.04
CA CYS A 24 4.35 -10.10 11.39
C CYS A 24 5.56 -9.88 12.31
N SER A 25 6.76 -9.67 11.77
CA SER A 25 7.95 -9.40 12.58
C SER A 25 8.05 -7.96 13.07
N ILE A 26 7.36 -7.02 12.42
CA ILE A 26 7.37 -5.58 12.77
C ILE A 26 6.07 -5.09 13.40
N ALA A 27 4.95 -5.77 13.14
CA ALA A 27 3.64 -5.38 13.64
C ALA A 27 3.38 -5.93 15.05
N PRO A 28 2.53 -5.25 15.87
CA PRO A 28 2.03 -5.82 17.09
C PRO A 28 1.35 -7.18 16.88
N LYS A 29 1.41 -8.04 17.89
CA LYS A 29 0.75 -9.35 17.84
C LYS A 29 -0.75 -9.19 17.51
N ASN A 30 -1.23 -9.98 16.56
CA ASN A 30 -2.62 -9.98 16.09
C ASN A 30 -3.11 -8.63 15.50
N HIS A 31 -2.21 -7.74 15.09
CA HIS A 31 -2.60 -6.50 14.41
C HIS A 31 -3.31 -6.80 13.07
N THR A 32 -4.24 -5.94 12.65
CA THR A 32 -5.03 -6.15 11.41
C THR A 32 -4.19 -6.25 10.13
N VAL A 33 -2.97 -5.71 10.16
CA VAL A 33 -2.01 -5.78 9.04
C VAL A 33 -1.38 -7.16 8.89
N CYS A 34 -1.47 -8.03 9.91
CA CYS A 34 -0.96 -9.41 9.87
C CYS A 34 -1.89 -10.33 9.05
N SER A 35 -2.24 -9.88 7.84
CA SER A 35 -3.01 -10.57 6.82
C SER A 35 -2.33 -10.34 5.47
N GLY A 36 -2.28 -11.37 4.63
CA GLY A 36 -1.68 -11.29 3.29
C GLY A 36 -2.37 -10.30 2.35
N SER A 37 -3.64 -9.98 2.60
CA SER A 37 -4.42 -9.01 1.81
C SER A 37 -4.35 -7.57 2.34
N SER A 38 -3.66 -7.34 3.46
CA SER A 38 -3.52 -5.98 4.04
C SER A 38 -2.77 -5.04 3.09
N THR A 39 -3.00 -3.74 3.25
CA THR A 39 -2.24 -2.74 2.49
C THR A 39 -0.74 -2.81 2.82
N LEU A 40 -0.39 -3.11 4.06
CA LEU A 40 1.02 -3.26 4.46
C LEU A 40 1.70 -4.47 3.79
N ALA A 41 1.03 -5.61 3.68
CA ALA A 41 1.57 -6.78 2.97
C ALA A 41 1.84 -6.47 1.48
N LYS A 42 0.90 -5.74 0.85
CA LYS A 42 1.04 -5.24 -0.53
C LYS A 42 2.25 -4.31 -0.68
N LEU A 43 2.41 -3.36 0.25
CA LEU A 43 3.54 -2.43 0.24
C LEU A 43 4.87 -3.14 0.44
N VAL A 44 4.96 -4.08 1.38
CA VAL A 44 6.17 -4.87 1.62
C VAL A 44 6.53 -5.71 0.41
N SER A 45 5.55 -6.36 -0.23
CA SER A 45 5.78 -7.13 -1.46
C SER A 45 6.29 -6.24 -2.60
N TRP A 46 5.65 -5.09 -2.83
CA TRP A 46 6.08 -4.10 -3.82
C TRP A 46 7.49 -3.58 -3.56
N TRP A 47 7.79 -3.31 -2.28
CA TRP A 47 9.11 -2.86 -1.87
C TRP A 47 10.17 -3.93 -2.13
N ALA A 48 9.88 -5.19 -1.83
CA ALA A 48 10.79 -6.31 -2.07
C ALA A 48 11.06 -6.56 -3.57
N ALA A 49 10.10 -6.25 -4.45
CA ALA A 49 10.19 -6.47 -5.90
C ALA A 49 11.26 -5.65 -6.63
N GLY A 50 12.02 -4.78 -5.95
CA GLY A 50 13.22 -4.21 -6.55
C GLY A 50 13.00 -2.95 -7.42
N ILE A 51 11.76 -2.46 -7.54
CA ILE A 51 11.37 -1.47 -8.56
C ILE A 51 12.20 -0.15 -8.47
N PRO A 52 12.57 0.47 -9.61
CA PRO A 52 13.22 1.79 -9.62
C PRO A 52 12.38 2.86 -8.90
N LYS A 53 13.03 3.90 -8.35
CA LYS A 53 12.36 5.04 -7.70
C LYS A 53 11.49 4.70 -6.46
N ARG A 54 11.65 3.52 -5.85
CA ARG A 54 10.96 3.12 -4.60
C ARG A 54 10.95 4.20 -3.51
N LYS A 55 12.07 4.89 -3.28
CA LYS A 55 12.19 5.93 -2.23
C LYS A 55 11.43 7.22 -2.52
N SER A 56 11.08 7.51 -3.77
CA SER A 56 10.31 8.70 -4.18
C SER A 56 8.87 8.35 -4.58
N SER A 57 8.43 7.13 -4.27
CA SER A 57 7.06 6.67 -4.50
C SER A 57 6.14 7.04 -3.33
N ILE A 58 4.84 7.07 -3.60
CA ILE A 58 3.81 7.25 -2.59
C ILE A 58 2.77 6.14 -2.71
N LEU A 59 2.37 5.59 -1.57
CA LEU A 59 1.24 4.68 -1.51
C LEU A 59 -0.05 5.51 -1.41
N MET A 60 -1.03 5.14 -2.22
CA MET A 60 -2.38 5.69 -2.18
C MET A 60 -3.37 4.54 -2.29
N HIS A 61 -4.39 4.54 -1.43
CA HIS A 61 -5.54 3.68 -1.62
C HIS A 61 -6.34 4.14 -2.83
N GLN A 62 -7.25 3.29 -3.30
CA GLN A 62 -8.10 3.61 -4.46
C GLN A 62 -8.85 4.95 -4.28
N ALA A 63 -9.43 5.17 -3.10
CA ALA A 63 -10.15 6.40 -2.80
C ALA A 63 -9.22 7.63 -2.84
N ASP A 64 -8.04 7.51 -2.23
CA ASP A 64 -7.00 8.55 -2.21
C ASP A 64 -6.58 8.96 -3.63
N TRP A 65 -6.35 7.97 -4.51
CA TRP A 65 -5.94 8.21 -5.90
C TRP A 65 -7.06 8.88 -6.72
N LEU A 66 -8.32 8.44 -6.54
CA LEU A 66 -9.48 9.08 -7.19
C LEU A 66 -9.68 10.52 -6.71
N LEU A 67 -9.57 10.77 -5.40
CA LEU A 67 -9.71 12.10 -4.83
C LEU A 67 -8.57 13.03 -5.28
N TRP A 68 -7.34 12.51 -5.40
CA TRP A 68 -6.22 13.26 -5.96
C TRP A 68 -6.52 13.83 -7.35
N HIS A 69 -7.19 13.08 -8.23
CA HIS A 69 -7.60 13.60 -9.54
C HIS A 69 -8.56 14.79 -9.46
N LEU A 70 -9.33 14.91 -8.36
CA LEU A 70 -10.30 15.97 -8.17
C LEU A 70 -9.70 17.20 -7.48
N HIS A 71 -8.85 17.01 -6.47
CA HIS A 71 -8.32 18.11 -5.65
C HIS A 71 -6.84 18.43 -5.89
N GLY A 72 -6.12 17.63 -6.68
CA GLY A 72 -4.72 17.88 -7.06
C GLY A 72 -3.68 17.74 -5.94
N LYS A 73 -4.05 17.19 -4.77
CA LYS A 73 -3.15 17.03 -3.61
C LYS A 73 -2.75 15.55 -3.47
N LEU A 74 -1.48 15.23 -3.67
CA LEU A 74 -0.97 13.86 -3.53
C LEU A 74 -0.84 13.46 -2.05
N GLY A 75 -1.09 12.19 -1.74
CA GLY A 75 -0.75 11.63 -0.43
C GLY A 75 -1.72 11.94 0.70
N VAL A 76 -2.97 12.23 0.39
CA VAL A 76 -4.03 12.44 1.39
C VAL A 76 -4.89 11.20 1.47
N SER A 77 -5.03 10.64 2.68
CA SER A 77 -5.93 9.51 2.98
C SER A 77 -6.77 9.82 4.21
N ASP A 78 -7.69 8.92 4.54
CA ASP A 78 -8.53 8.96 5.73
C ASP A 78 -8.21 7.80 6.69
N TYR A 79 -8.72 7.89 7.92
CA TYR A 79 -8.46 6.88 8.96
C TYR A 79 -8.94 5.48 8.60
N ASN A 80 -10.05 5.34 7.86
CA ASN A 80 -10.61 4.02 7.54
C ASN A 80 -9.78 3.31 6.48
N ASN A 81 -9.25 4.05 5.50
CA ASN A 81 -8.37 3.47 4.49
C ASN A 81 -6.98 3.18 5.07
N ALA A 82 -6.39 4.09 5.84
CA ALA A 82 -5.06 3.93 6.41
C ALA A 82 -4.93 2.83 7.49
N LEU A 83 -6.05 2.35 8.05
CA LEU A 83 -6.06 1.25 9.02
C LEU A 83 -5.91 -0.14 8.36
N LYS A 84 -6.11 -0.25 7.03
CA LYS A 84 -6.18 -1.52 6.28
C LYS A 84 -4.82 -2.15 5.95
#